data_AF-A0A7L4QMX1-F1
#
_entry.id   AF-A0A7L4QMX1-F1
#
_cell.length_a   1.000
_cell.length_b   1.000
_cell.length_c   1.000
_cell.angle_alpha   90.00
_cell.angle_beta   90.00
_cell.angle_gamma   90.00
#
_symmetry.space_group_name_H-M   'P 1'
#
loop_
_entity.id
_entity.type
_entity.pdbx_description
1 polymer ?
#
loop_
_entity_poly.entity_id
_entity_poly.type
_entity_poly.pdbx_seq_one_letter_code
_entity_poly.pdbx_strand_id
1 'polypeptide(L)'
;MIKINGKEVEWERAPNFVNNVQRQVLWKDEKTGALFAIYRIPKGLESREQVPHFHPHANQFRFNISGEMEMPTGAIISFSEDDYGFNYCPKDEEHGATPKGVKVLKDWIFLHYFDGPDDWGESDARTLEGEG
;
A
#
# COMPACT_ATOMS: atom_id res chain seq x y z
N MET A 1 1.28 -21.05 16.46
CA MET A 1 0.56 -19.76 16.40
C MET A 1 1.59 -18.67 16.68
N ILE A 2 1.74 -17.70 15.77
CA ILE A 2 2.59 -16.52 15.99
C ILE A 2 1.65 -15.37 16.32
N LYS A 3 1.89 -14.70 17.45
CA LYS A 3 1.21 -13.45 17.84
C LYS A 3 2.19 -12.31 17.64
N ILE A 4 1.79 -11.32 16.85
CA ILE A 4 2.56 -10.10 16.65
C ILE A 4 1.96 -9.00 17.53
N ASN A 5 2.80 -8.29 18.29
CA ASN A 5 2.41 -7.11 19.03
C ASN A 5 2.74 -5.86 18.21
N GLY A 6 1.74 -5.31 17.51
CA GLY A 6 1.94 -4.14 16.65
C GLY A 6 2.50 -2.88 17.35
N LYS A 7 2.51 -2.83 18.69
CA LYS A 7 3.12 -1.74 19.45
C LYS A 7 4.65 -1.85 19.57
N GLU A 8 5.20 -3.03 19.33
CA GLU A 8 6.61 -3.36 19.54
C GLU A 8 7.36 -3.60 18.23
N VAL A 9 6.68 -3.46 17.10
CA VAL A 9 7.31 -3.76 15.82
C VAL A 9 7.87 -2.49 15.18
N GLU A 10 9.10 -2.62 14.73
CA GLU A 10 9.79 -1.58 13.98
C GLU A 10 9.14 -1.41 12.61
N TRP A 11 8.81 -0.17 12.30
CA TRP A 11 8.30 0.24 10.99
C TRP A 11 9.48 0.51 10.07
N GLU A 12 9.58 -0.25 8.99
CA GLU A 12 10.57 0.01 7.94
C GLU A 12 9.96 0.87 6.83
N ARG A 13 10.81 1.54 6.06
CA ARG A 13 10.35 2.23 4.85
C ARG A 13 9.83 1.18 3.87
N ALA A 14 8.63 1.40 3.34
CA ALA A 14 8.10 0.58 2.27
C ALA A 14 8.94 0.78 0.98
N PRO A 15 9.48 -0.29 0.37
CA PRO A 15 10.06 -0.18 -0.95
C PRO A 15 8.97 0.20 -1.94
N ASN A 16 9.34 0.95 -2.98
CA ASN A 16 8.48 1.27 -4.13
C ASN A 16 7.31 2.22 -3.86
N PHE A 17 7.22 2.79 -2.66
CA PHE A 17 6.38 3.96 -2.39
C PHE A 17 7.23 5.24 -2.36
N VAL A 18 6.68 6.35 -2.82
CA VAL A 18 7.34 7.65 -2.61
C VAL A 18 7.11 8.11 -1.16
N ASN A 19 8.19 8.60 -0.55
CA ASN A 19 8.29 9.28 0.75
C ASN A 19 7.42 8.79 1.92
N ASN A 20 8.09 8.37 3.00
CA ASN A 20 7.54 8.16 4.35
C ASN A 20 6.43 7.11 4.52
N VAL A 21 6.02 6.40 3.47
CA VAL A 21 5.20 5.19 3.64
C VAL A 21 6.02 4.13 4.37
N GLN A 22 5.42 3.60 5.42
CA GLN A 22 6.05 2.62 6.29
C GLN A 22 5.37 1.27 6.11
N ARG A 23 6.12 0.19 6.31
CA ARG A 23 5.57 -1.16 6.37
C ARG A 23 6.14 -1.95 7.53
N GLN A 24 5.43 -3.00 7.86
CA GLN A 24 5.82 -4.04 8.79
C GLN A 24 5.55 -5.38 8.12
N VAL A 25 6.61 -6.16 7.85
CA VAL A 25 6.47 -7.53 7.34
C VAL A 25 6.05 -8.47 8.47
N LEU A 26 4.88 -9.09 8.34
CA LEU A 26 4.34 -10.05 9.30
C LEU A 26 4.80 -11.48 8.98
N TRP A 27 4.88 -11.80 7.69
CA TRP A 27 5.28 -13.10 7.18
C TRP A 27 5.76 -12.96 5.74
N LYS A 28 6.77 -13.75 5.38
CA LYS A 28 7.25 -13.90 4.02
C LYS A 28 7.60 -15.37 3.77
N ASP A 29 7.18 -15.89 2.62
CA ASP A 29 7.63 -17.18 2.12
C ASP A 29 8.86 -16.97 1.23
N GLU A 30 10.02 -17.45 1.68
CA GLU A 30 11.28 -17.33 0.94
C GLU A 30 11.29 -18.11 -0.39
N LYS A 31 10.43 -19.12 -0.55
CA LYS A 31 10.36 -19.93 -1.77
C LYS A 31 9.50 -19.26 -2.84
N THR A 32 8.34 -18.73 -2.45
CA THR A 32 7.36 -18.18 -3.40
C THR A 32 7.42 -16.66 -3.49
N GLY A 33 8.03 -16.00 -2.53
CA GLY A 33 8.01 -14.55 -2.40
C GLY A 33 6.74 -14.00 -1.77
N ALA A 34 5.72 -14.85 -1.53
CA ALA A 34 4.45 -14.44 -0.95
C ALA A 34 4.67 -13.67 0.35
N LEU A 35 3.99 -12.54 0.48
CA LEU A 35 4.28 -11.53 1.49
C LEU A 35 2.98 -11.15 2.19
N PHE A 36 3.05 -11.07 3.52
CA PHE A 36 1.99 -10.50 4.33
C PHE A 36 2.56 -9.37 5.19
N ALA A 37 2.05 -8.15 5.01
CA ALA A 37 2.59 -6.97 5.66
C ALA A 37 1.48 -5.96 6.00
N ILE A 38 1.70 -5.18 7.06
CA ILE A 38 0.88 -4.00 7.36
C ILE A 38 1.61 -2.79 6.80
N TYR A 39 0.88 -1.91 6.14
CA TYR A 39 1.37 -0.63 5.65
C TYR A 39 0.72 0.51 6.41
N ARG A 40 1.48 1.59 6.55
CA ARG A 40 1.04 2.86 7.13
C ARG A 40 1.44 3.98 6.19
N ILE A 41 0.43 4.69 5.73
CA ILE A 41 0.60 5.97 5.05
C ILE A 41 0.34 7.05 6.10
N PRO A 42 1.36 7.85 6.47
CA PRO A 42 1.19 8.86 7.51
C PRO A 42 0.28 10.01 7.05
N LYS A 43 -0.45 10.57 8.02
CA LYS A 43 -1.21 11.80 7.85
C LYS A 43 -0.37 12.92 7.23
N GLY A 44 -1.01 13.72 6.38
CA GLY A 44 -0.43 14.94 5.82
C GLY A 44 0.37 14.70 4.55
N LEU A 45 0.44 13.45 4.07
CA LEU A 45 0.91 13.19 2.72
C LEU A 45 -0.15 13.64 1.70
N GLU A 46 0.32 14.39 0.70
CA GLU A 46 -0.45 14.82 -0.47
C GLU A 46 0.17 14.12 -1.70
N SER A 47 -0.67 13.47 -2.52
CA SER A 47 -0.31 12.50 -3.60
C SER A 47 0.98 12.81 -4.38
N ARG A 48 1.90 11.84 -4.57
CA ARG A 48 1.85 10.76 -5.60
C ARG A 48 2.46 9.46 -5.07
N GLU A 49 1.91 8.92 -3.97
CA GLU A 49 2.48 7.82 -3.18
C GLU A 49 2.78 6.53 -3.96
N GLN A 50 1.98 6.27 -4.97
CA GLN A 50 2.17 5.20 -5.94
C GLN A 50 1.92 5.74 -7.32
N VAL A 51 2.75 5.32 -8.26
CA VAL A 51 2.51 5.46 -9.70
C VAL A 51 1.56 4.35 -10.15
N PRO A 52 0.86 4.48 -11.29
CA PRO A 52 0.22 3.32 -11.91
C PRO A 52 1.28 2.22 -12.10
N HIS A 53 0.94 0.99 -11.70
CA HIS A 53 1.84 -0.15 -11.76
C HIS A 53 1.07 -1.46 -11.93
N PHE A 54 1.79 -2.54 -12.19
CA PHE A 54 1.24 -3.90 -12.17
C PHE A 54 2.21 -4.86 -11.50
N HIS A 55 1.68 -5.97 -11.00
CA HIS A 55 2.46 -7.03 -10.38
C HIS A 55 2.57 -8.22 -11.33
N PRO A 56 3.76 -8.46 -11.93
CA PRO A 56 3.92 -9.49 -12.95
C PRO A 56 3.86 -10.92 -12.41
N HIS A 57 3.94 -11.09 -11.09
CA HIS A 57 4.07 -12.40 -10.45
C HIS A 57 3.15 -12.62 -9.26
N ALA A 58 2.33 -11.64 -8.87
CA ALA A 58 1.49 -11.73 -7.70
C ALA A 58 0.11 -11.08 -7.90
N ASN A 59 -0.92 -11.71 -7.37
CA ASN A 59 -2.15 -11.03 -7.00
C ASN A 59 -1.92 -10.21 -5.74
N GLN A 60 -2.59 -9.06 -5.66
CA GLN A 60 -2.58 -8.19 -4.50
C GLN A 60 -3.95 -8.17 -3.83
N PHE A 61 -3.94 -8.29 -2.50
CA PHE A 61 -5.11 -8.17 -1.64
C PHE A 61 -4.83 -7.09 -0.59
N ARG A 62 -5.67 -6.05 -0.57
CA ARG A 62 -5.59 -4.96 0.40
C ARG A 62 -6.84 -4.93 1.26
N PHE A 63 -6.65 -4.96 2.57
CA PHE A 63 -7.70 -4.72 3.56
C PHE A 63 -7.39 -3.42 4.30
N ASN A 64 -8.20 -2.39 4.06
CA ASN A 64 -8.11 -1.11 4.72
C ASN A 64 -8.72 -1.22 6.12
N ILE A 65 -7.91 -1.00 7.15
CA ILE A 65 -8.28 -1.23 8.56
C ILE A 65 -8.71 0.08 9.22
N SER A 66 -7.94 1.13 8.98
CA SER A 66 -8.24 2.45 9.53
C SER A 66 -7.65 3.54 8.65
N GLY A 67 -8.26 4.73 8.68
CA GLY A 67 -7.73 5.88 7.99
C GLY A 67 -8.83 6.83 7.56
N GLU A 68 -8.41 7.98 7.06
CA GLU A 68 -9.30 8.97 6.47
C GLU A 68 -8.54 9.71 5.39
N MET A 69 -9.14 9.81 4.21
CA MET A 69 -8.57 10.51 3.07
C MET A 69 -9.60 11.42 2.42
N GLU A 70 -9.15 12.56 1.92
CA GLU A 70 -9.92 13.48 1.09
C GLU A 70 -9.55 13.23 -0.36
N MET A 71 -10.56 12.92 -1.18
CA MET A 71 -10.41 12.78 -2.63
C MET A 71 -10.27 14.17 -3.28
N PRO A 72 -9.72 14.28 -4.50
CA PRO A 72 -9.61 15.57 -5.20
C PRO A 72 -10.97 16.25 -5.44
N THR A 73 -12.05 15.48 -5.39
CA THR A 73 -13.44 15.95 -5.49
C THR A 73 -13.97 16.57 -4.19
N GLY A 74 -13.20 16.53 -3.09
CA GLY A 74 -13.62 16.91 -1.73
C GLY A 74 -14.39 15.81 -0.98
N ALA A 75 -14.59 14.64 -1.59
CA ALA A 75 -15.23 13.51 -0.92
C ALA A 75 -14.29 12.92 0.15
N ILE A 76 -14.82 12.66 1.35
CA ILE A 76 -14.07 12.00 2.43
C ILE A 76 -14.37 10.51 2.38
N ILE A 77 -13.30 9.70 2.34
CA ILE A 77 -13.36 8.24 2.49
C ILE A 77 -12.69 7.90 3.83
N SER A 78 -13.41 7.19 4.68
CA SER A 78 -12.93 6.74 5.98
C SER A 78 -12.92 5.22 6.02
N PHE A 79 -12.01 4.68 6.83
CA PHE A 79 -11.99 3.26 7.16
C PHE A 79 -11.96 3.09 8.67
N SER A 80 -12.70 2.11 9.16
CA SER A 80 -12.74 1.69 10.56
C SER A 80 -12.88 0.17 10.68
N GLU A 81 -12.88 -0.32 11.92
CA GLU A 81 -13.05 -1.76 12.22
C GLU A 81 -14.38 -2.34 11.71
N ASP A 82 -15.41 -1.51 11.59
CA ASP A 82 -16.77 -1.86 11.16
C ASP A 82 -17.15 -1.31 9.77
N ASP A 83 -16.34 -0.42 9.19
CA ASP A 83 -16.48 0.12 7.84
C ASP A 83 -15.14 -0.01 7.10
N TYR A 84 -14.75 -1.26 6.84
CA TYR A 84 -13.48 -1.60 6.20
C TYR A 84 -13.61 -1.63 4.68
N GLY A 85 -12.51 -1.37 3.98
CA GLY A 85 -12.43 -1.47 2.53
C GLY A 85 -11.63 -2.67 2.08
N PHE A 86 -12.12 -3.45 1.11
CA PHE A 86 -11.34 -4.51 0.46
C PHE A 86 -11.03 -4.14 -0.99
N ASN A 87 -9.78 -4.33 -1.41
CA ASN A 87 -9.37 -4.21 -2.79
C ASN A 87 -8.63 -5.48 -3.22
N TYR A 88 -9.03 -5.99 -4.37
CA TYR A 88 -8.34 -7.08 -5.06
C TYR A 88 -7.79 -6.53 -6.36
N CYS A 89 -6.49 -6.71 -6.57
CA CYS A 89 -5.78 -6.32 -7.76
C CYS A 89 -5.19 -7.58 -8.38
N PRO A 90 -5.74 -8.06 -9.51
CA PRO A 90 -5.25 -9.26 -10.15
C PRO A 90 -3.80 -9.09 -10.61
N LYS A 91 -3.08 -10.22 -10.65
CA LYS A 91 -1.78 -10.33 -11.30
C LYS A 91 -1.86 -9.81 -12.74
N ASP A 92 -0.79 -9.13 -13.19
CA ASP A 92 -0.63 -8.59 -14.55
C ASP A 92 -1.63 -7.47 -14.94
N GLU A 93 -2.52 -7.05 -14.04
CA GLU A 93 -3.46 -5.96 -14.28
C GLU A 93 -2.91 -4.65 -13.71
N GLU A 94 -3.00 -3.58 -14.49
CA GLU A 94 -2.59 -2.23 -14.05
C GLU A 94 -3.52 -1.71 -12.95
N HIS A 95 -2.94 -1.22 -11.87
CA HIS A 95 -3.63 -0.62 -10.74
C HIS A 95 -2.71 0.33 -9.98
N GLY A 96 -3.11 0.71 -8.77
CA GLY A 96 -2.43 1.72 -7.98
C GLY A 96 -2.82 3.12 -8.41
N ALA A 97 -1.89 4.07 -8.26
CA ALA A 97 -2.10 5.50 -8.49
C ALA A 97 -3.24 6.10 -7.65
N THR A 98 -2.91 6.47 -6.42
CA THR A 98 -3.75 7.41 -5.68
C THR A 98 -3.94 8.67 -6.54
N PRO A 99 -5.18 9.11 -6.84
CA PRO A 99 -5.42 10.25 -7.70
C PRO A 99 -4.65 11.49 -7.23
N LYS A 100 -4.15 12.29 -8.19
CA LYS A 100 -3.48 13.54 -7.85
C LYS A 100 -4.43 14.46 -7.08
N GLY A 101 -3.99 14.94 -5.91
CA GLY A 101 -4.76 15.79 -5.01
C GLY A 101 -5.42 15.06 -3.85
N VAL A 102 -5.21 13.74 -3.69
CA VAL A 102 -5.62 13.04 -2.47
C VAL A 102 -4.80 13.50 -1.28
N LYS A 103 -5.46 13.71 -0.15
CA LYS A 103 -4.85 14.07 1.13
C LYS A 103 -5.17 13.04 2.19
N VAL A 104 -4.15 12.60 2.91
CA VAL A 104 -4.32 11.67 4.04
C VAL A 104 -4.63 12.48 5.30
N LEU A 105 -5.89 12.48 5.74
CA LEU A 105 -6.39 13.27 6.87
C LEU A 105 -6.09 12.61 8.23
N LYS A 106 -6.04 11.27 8.25
CA LYS A 106 -5.61 10.41 9.36
C LYS A 106 -4.76 9.29 8.82
N ASP A 107 -3.79 8.83 9.60
CA ASP A 107 -2.93 7.69 9.23
C ASP A 107 -3.76 6.57 8.63
N TRP A 108 -3.40 6.21 7.40
CA TRP A 108 -4.11 5.19 6.65
C TRP A 108 -3.34 3.88 6.78
N ILE A 109 -3.97 2.95 7.50
CA ILE A 109 -3.43 1.64 7.85
C ILE A 109 -4.18 0.57 7.06
N PHE A 110 -3.42 -0.28 6.40
CA PHE A 110 -3.99 -1.40 5.68
C PHE A 110 -3.10 -2.63 5.76
N LEU A 111 -3.74 -3.79 5.74
CA LEU A 111 -3.10 -5.07 5.58
C LEU A 111 -2.97 -5.39 4.10
N HIS A 112 -1.81 -5.91 3.73
CA HIS A 112 -1.43 -6.14 2.36
C HIS A 112 -0.89 -7.57 2.22
N TYR A 113 -1.51 -8.34 1.33
CA TYR A 113 -1.07 -9.68 0.99
C TYR A 113 -0.75 -9.78 -0.50
N PHE A 114 0.43 -10.33 -0.81
CA PHE A 114 0.83 -10.80 -2.13
C PHE A 114 0.94 -12.32 -2.11
N ASP A 115 0.37 -13.00 -3.11
CA ASP A 115 0.50 -14.47 -3.27
C ASP A 115 1.75 -14.89 -4.07
N GLY A 116 2.63 -13.92 -4.35
CA GLY A 116 3.92 -14.08 -5.01
C GLY A 116 4.90 -12.98 -4.56
N PRO A 117 6.04 -12.80 -5.25
CA PRO A 117 7.02 -11.78 -4.87
C PRO A 117 6.43 -10.36 -4.99
N ASP A 118 6.92 -9.43 -4.16
CA ASP A 118 6.54 -8.01 -4.15
C ASP A 118 7.27 -7.21 -5.24
N ASP A 119 7.37 -7.78 -6.45
CA ASP A 119 8.02 -7.16 -7.59
C ASP A 119 7.05 -6.35 -8.48
N TRP A 120 7.68 -5.48 -9.28
CA TRP A 120 7.08 -4.37 -10.00
C TRP A 120 7.51 -4.49 -11.47
N GLY A 121 6.63 -4.14 -12.41
CA GLY A 121 6.88 -4.24 -13.85
C GLY A 121 7.77 -3.11 -14.40
N GLU A 122 8.27 -3.26 -15.63
CA GLU A 122 9.08 -2.22 -16.31
C GLU A 122 8.34 -0.87 -16.49
N SER A 123 7.01 -0.85 -16.39
CA SER A 123 6.21 0.39 -16.36
C SER A 123 6.56 1.31 -15.20
N ASP A 124 7.05 0.74 -14.10
CA ASP A 124 7.12 1.40 -12.80
C ASP A 124 8.41 2.23 -12.69
N ALA A 125 9.47 1.78 -13.37
CA ALA A 125 10.74 2.49 -13.49
C ALA A 125 10.62 3.81 -14.27
N ARG A 126 9.69 3.90 -15.24
CA ARG A 126 9.58 5.07 -16.13
C ARG A 126 8.98 6.31 -15.47
N THR A 127 8.37 6.17 -14.30
CA THR A 127 7.65 7.27 -13.65
C THR A 127 8.34 7.85 -12.41
N LEU A 128 9.41 7.24 -11.92
CA LEU A 128 10.23 7.79 -10.83
C LEU A 128 11.39 8.67 -11.33
N GLU A 129 11.79 8.55 -12.61
CA GLU A 129 12.86 9.36 -13.22
C GLU A 129 12.36 10.64 -13.92
N GLY A 130 11.07 10.96 -13.80
CA GLY A 130 10.40 11.96 -14.63
C GLY A 130 9.90 13.21 -13.92
N GLU A 131 10.60 13.74 -12.92
CA GLU A 131 10.39 15.11 -12.40
C GLU A 131 11.75 15.76 -12.09
N GLY A 132 12.41 16.22 -13.15
CA GLY A 132 13.52 17.20 -13.11
C GLY A 132 13.06 18.55 -13.64
#